data_AF-A0A7Y0BM52-F1
#
_entry.id   AF-A0A7Y0BM52-F1
#
_cell.length_a   1.000
_cell.length_b   1.000
_cell.length_c   1.000
_cell.angle_alpha   90.00
_cell.angle_beta   90.00
_cell.angle_gamma   90.00
#
_symmetry.space_group_name_H-M   'P 1'
#
loop_
_entity.id
_entity.type
_entity.pdbx_description
1 polymer ?
#
loop_
_entity_poly.entity_id
_entity_poly.type
_entity_poly.pdbx_seq_one_letter_code
_entity_poly.pdbx_strand_id
1 'polypeptide(L)'
;MNLTQLLDALGPVGRLEGVPFPPRLLGAFRRKSITFCTGETDEATLVFWFQSASFTIDLRLSHGNRTPLAMRQGWTGDTLWDAAQARMSWSVARSYEPHEIWPEPAELRFIGNAVLEFAPSGAYVEDWRQLATTGPLLGLRLVELVDAASGAAHAMDGGLIVAGEHMALARSRRPEVDARIAAAGSVGAALERGAANADQIESYEVSVALGGEIVSYSTTSRRVGQPLMEGGFAIEADGTVTLTDGVTGDRLRFVVDLHLPGFTFAATSDASAAALAWIERERPHVMPNGRVVR
;
A
#
# COMPACT_ATOMS: atom_id res chain seq x y z
N MET A 1 12.37 14.52 14.66
CA MET A 1 12.15 13.21 15.30
C MET A 1 12.32 12.12 14.26
N ASN A 2 12.81 10.92 14.59
CA ASN A 2 12.74 9.76 13.68
C ASN A 2 11.33 9.12 13.74
N LEU A 3 11.09 8.05 12.97
CA LEU A 3 9.78 7.39 12.92
C LEU A 3 9.36 6.82 14.29
N THR A 4 10.25 6.13 14.99
CA THR A 4 9.97 5.58 16.32
C THR A 4 9.54 6.68 17.30
N GLN A 5 10.29 7.79 17.33
CA GLN A 5 9.95 8.95 18.16
C GLN A 5 8.63 9.59 17.75
N LEU A 6 8.29 9.61 16.46
CA LEU A 6 6.97 10.07 16.00
C LEU A 6 5.86 9.16 16.52
N LEU A 7 6.02 7.83 16.40
CA LEU A 7 5.04 6.85 16.89
C LEU A 7 4.82 6.97 18.40
N ASP A 8 5.88 7.23 19.17
CA ASP A 8 5.78 7.42 20.63
C ASP A 8 5.14 8.77 21.00
N ALA A 9 5.42 9.82 20.22
CA ALA A 9 4.91 11.17 20.47
C ALA A 9 3.47 11.37 20.00
N LEU A 10 3.04 10.65 18.97
CA LEU A 10 1.70 10.76 18.40
C LEU A 10 0.72 9.97 19.27
N GLY A 11 -0.28 10.65 19.83
CA GLY A 11 -1.37 9.96 20.52
C GLY A 11 -2.20 9.07 19.57
N PRO A 12 -3.09 8.20 20.08
CA PRO A 12 -4.03 7.49 19.24
C PRO A 12 -4.92 8.47 18.46
N VAL A 13 -5.08 8.24 17.17
CA VAL A 13 -5.94 9.03 16.27
C VAL A 13 -6.88 8.08 15.54
N GLY A 14 -8.16 8.42 15.48
CA GLY A 14 -9.19 7.54 14.92
C GLY A 14 -9.58 6.38 15.85
N ARG A 15 -10.56 5.58 15.41
CA ARG A 15 -11.04 4.39 16.12
C ARG A 15 -11.46 3.33 15.12
N LEU A 16 -11.32 2.05 15.48
CA LEU A 16 -11.71 0.93 14.61
C LEU A 16 -13.19 0.94 14.26
N GLU A 17 -14.05 1.38 15.18
CA GLU A 17 -15.48 1.53 14.93
C GLU A 17 -15.80 2.60 13.87
N GLY A 18 -14.86 3.51 13.60
CA GLY A 18 -14.97 4.53 12.57
C GLY A 18 -14.51 4.08 11.18
N VAL A 19 -13.93 2.88 11.05
CA VAL A 19 -13.48 2.34 9.76
C VAL A 19 -14.69 1.74 9.02
N PRO A 20 -14.97 2.15 7.77
CA PRO A 20 -16.22 1.78 7.11
C PRO A 20 -16.26 0.33 6.62
N PHE A 21 -15.11 -0.32 6.47
CA PHE A 21 -14.96 -1.69 5.96
C PHE A 21 -14.48 -2.66 7.06
N PRO A 22 -14.51 -3.99 6.83
CA PRO A 22 -14.07 -4.97 7.82
C PRO A 22 -12.65 -4.72 8.33
N PRO A 23 -12.40 -4.62 9.66
CA PRO A 23 -11.08 -4.34 10.22
C PRO A 23 -9.98 -5.33 9.82
N ARG A 24 -10.36 -6.53 9.35
CA ARG A 24 -9.46 -7.55 8.81
C ARG A 24 -8.69 -7.08 7.56
N LEU A 25 -9.15 -6.02 6.90
CA LEU A 25 -8.51 -5.43 5.74
C LEU A 25 -7.44 -4.41 6.12
N LEU A 26 -7.31 -4.01 7.38
CA LEU A 26 -6.23 -3.11 7.82
C LEU A 26 -4.89 -3.85 7.86
N GLY A 27 -3.81 -3.18 7.45
CA GLY A 27 -2.44 -3.70 7.58
C GLY A 27 -1.69 -3.81 6.27
N ALA A 28 -0.83 -4.82 6.17
CA ALA A 28 0.08 -5.02 5.06
C ALA A 28 -0.11 -6.42 4.47
N PHE A 29 -0.38 -6.48 3.18
CA PHE A 29 -0.68 -7.71 2.46
C PHE A 29 0.31 -7.92 1.33
N ARG A 30 0.66 -9.17 1.10
CA ARG A 30 1.34 -9.61 -0.12
C ARG A 30 0.39 -10.50 -0.91
N ARG A 31 0.26 -10.23 -2.21
CA ARG A 31 -0.47 -11.13 -3.09
C ARG A 31 0.36 -12.40 -3.27
N LYS A 32 -0.22 -13.54 -2.92
CA LYS A 32 0.35 -14.85 -3.16
C LYS A 32 0.12 -15.29 -4.60
N SER A 33 -1.09 -15.08 -5.11
CA SER A 33 -1.46 -15.47 -6.48
C SER A 33 -2.62 -14.64 -7.01
N ILE A 34 -2.73 -14.54 -8.33
CA ILE A 34 -3.94 -14.17 -9.05
C ILE A 34 -4.28 -15.28 -10.05
N THR A 35 -5.52 -15.77 -10.05
CA THR A 35 -6.02 -16.75 -11.02
C THR A 35 -7.05 -16.09 -11.91
N PHE A 36 -6.91 -16.22 -13.22
CA PHE A 36 -7.82 -15.65 -14.21
C PHE A 36 -8.88 -16.66 -14.65
N CYS A 37 -9.96 -16.15 -15.23
CA CYS A 37 -11.03 -16.96 -15.83
C CYS A 37 -10.56 -17.88 -16.97
N THR A 38 -9.36 -17.65 -17.51
CA THR A 38 -8.70 -18.49 -18.51
C THR A 38 -8.11 -19.77 -17.92
N GLY A 39 -8.05 -19.88 -16.58
CA GLY A 39 -7.38 -20.98 -15.87
C GLY A 39 -5.89 -20.73 -15.62
N GLU A 40 -5.34 -19.62 -16.13
CA GLU A 40 -3.96 -19.22 -15.86
C GLU A 40 -3.84 -18.63 -14.45
N THR A 41 -2.72 -18.91 -13.79
CA THR A 41 -2.41 -18.37 -12.46
C THR A 41 -1.02 -17.74 -12.47
N ASP A 42 -0.92 -16.51 -11.97
CA ASP A 42 0.33 -15.80 -11.75
C ASP A 42 0.66 -15.78 -10.26
N GLU A 43 1.75 -16.45 -9.89
CA GLU A 43 2.33 -16.48 -8.54
C GLU A 43 3.69 -15.74 -8.49
N ALA A 44 4.14 -15.19 -9.62
CA ALA A 44 5.48 -14.64 -9.78
C ALA A 44 5.52 -13.11 -9.63
N THR A 45 4.48 -12.41 -10.11
CA THR A 45 4.38 -10.96 -9.96
C THR A 45 4.28 -10.59 -8.48
N LEU A 46 5.20 -9.74 -8.01
CA LEU A 46 5.18 -9.24 -6.64
C LEU A 46 4.17 -8.10 -6.55
N VAL A 47 3.15 -8.28 -5.71
CA VAL A 47 2.17 -7.24 -5.41
C VAL A 47 2.05 -7.07 -3.90
N PHE A 48 2.10 -5.83 -3.45
CA PHE A 48 1.95 -5.43 -2.06
C PHE A 48 0.82 -4.43 -1.93
N TRP A 49 -0.05 -4.67 -0.96
CA TRP A 49 -1.19 -3.82 -0.65
C TRP A 49 -1.14 -3.41 0.83
N PHE A 50 -1.13 -2.12 1.10
CA PHE A 50 -1.15 -1.55 2.44
C PHE A 50 -2.42 -0.73 2.63
N GLN A 51 -3.16 -0.99 3.71
CA GLN A 51 -4.47 -0.39 3.94
C GLN A 51 -4.51 0.33 5.28
N SER A 52 -4.82 1.63 5.24
CA SER A 52 -5.18 2.44 6.41
C SER A 52 -6.69 2.64 6.50
N ALA A 53 -7.21 3.62 7.25
CA ALA A 53 -8.64 3.79 7.46
C ALA A 53 -9.37 4.35 6.23
N SER A 54 -8.77 5.31 5.53
CA SER A 54 -9.40 5.99 4.38
C SER A 54 -8.66 5.83 3.06
N PHE A 55 -7.44 5.29 3.06
CA PHE A 55 -6.64 5.16 1.85
C PHE A 55 -5.76 3.91 1.85
N THR A 56 -5.29 3.58 0.65
CA THR A 56 -4.43 2.43 0.38
C THR A 56 -3.16 2.84 -0.36
N ILE A 57 -2.15 1.98 -0.31
CA ILE A 57 -0.96 2.01 -1.17
C ILE A 57 -0.80 0.63 -1.80
N ASP A 58 -0.62 0.59 -3.12
CA ASP A 58 -0.36 -0.63 -3.88
C ASP A 58 0.94 -0.51 -4.69
N LEU A 59 1.72 -1.59 -4.70
CA LEU A 59 2.93 -1.72 -5.53
C LEU A 59 2.87 -3.04 -6.29
N ARG A 60 3.00 -3.01 -7.61
CA ARG A 60 3.04 -4.19 -8.48
C ARG A 60 4.27 -4.20 -9.38
N LEU A 61 5.06 -5.27 -9.29
CA LEU A 61 6.32 -5.46 -9.98
C LEU A 61 6.40 -6.89 -10.58
N SER A 62 6.27 -7.01 -11.90
CA SER A 62 6.26 -8.29 -12.62
C SER A 62 7.56 -9.09 -12.50
N HIS A 63 8.69 -8.41 -12.28
CA HIS A 63 10.01 -9.03 -12.15
C HIS A 63 10.76 -8.52 -10.90
N GLY A 64 10.01 -8.14 -9.86
CA GLY A 64 10.54 -7.43 -8.69
C GLY A 64 11.28 -6.16 -9.09
N ASN A 65 12.43 -5.88 -8.48
CA ASN A 65 13.21 -4.66 -8.74
C ASN A 65 13.80 -4.58 -10.16
N ARG A 66 13.73 -5.66 -10.94
CA ARG A 66 14.13 -5.70 -12.36
C ARG A 66 12.98 -5.40 -13.32
N THR A 67 11.78 -5.09 -12.81
CA THR A 67 10.64 -4.73 -13.65
C THR A 67 10.99 -3.52 -14.53
N PRO A 68 10.85 -3.61 -15.87
CA PRO A 68 11.08 -2.48 -16.77
C PRO A 68 10.21 -1.28 -16.41
N LEU A 69 10.70 -0.05 -16.63
CA LEU A 69 9.99 1.18 -16.25
C LEU A 69 8.53 1.21 -16.72
N ALA A 70 8.29 0.94 -18.01
CA ALA A 70 6.95 0.93 -18.60
C ALA A 70 6.02 -0.19 -18.09
N MET A 71 6.54 -1.12 -17.28
CA MET A 71 5.76 -2.23 -16.68
C MET A 71 5.62 -2.11 -15.17
N ARG A 72 6.21 -1.10 -14.54
CA ARG A 72 6.04 -0.85 -13.11
C ARG A 72 4.65 -0.29 -12.88
N GLN A 73 4.04 -0.70 -11.78
CA GLN A 73 2.75 -0.19 -11.35
C GLN A 73 2.84 0.13 -9.87
N GLY A 74 2.23 1.23 -9.48
CA GLY A 74 2.13 1.64 -8.09
C GLY A 74 1.25 2.86 -7.98
N TRP A 75 0.48 2.93 -6.90
CA TRP A 75 -0.49 4.01 -6.71
C TRP A 75 -0.88 4.12 -5.24
N THR A 76 -1.55 5.21 -4.94
CA THR A 76 -2.31 5.39 -3.71
C THR A 76 -3.72 5.82 -4.10
N GLY A 77 -4.71 5.49 -3.28
CA GLY A 77 -6.09 5.84 -3.60
C GLY A 77 -6.95 5.85 -2.36
N ASP A 78 -8.02 6.62 -2.43
CA ASP A 78 -9.00 6.67 -1.36
C ASP A 78 -9.82 5.37 -1.38
N THR A 79 -9.96 4.74 -0.23
CA THR A 79 -10.70 3.49 -0.06
C THR A 79 -12.18 3.78 0.09
N LEU A 80 -12.98 3.20 -0.81
CA LEU A 80 -14.43 3.32 -0.83
C LEU A 80 -15.05 1.97 -0.47
N TRP A 81 -16.03 2.00 0.44
CA TRP A 81 -16.75 0.80 0.86
C TRP A 81 -18.24 0.93 0.58
N ASP A 82 -18.77 0.01 -0.23
CA ASP A 82 -20.19 -0.18 -0.40
C ASP A 82 -20.67 -1.24 0.60
N ALA A 83 -21.31 -0.78 1.68
CA ALA A 83 -21.85 -1.65 2.71
C ALA A 83 -23.06 -2.47 2.24
N ALA A 84 -23.82 -1.99 1.25
CA ALA A 84 -24.98 -2.70 0.73
C ALA A 84 -24.57 -3.91 -0.12
N GLN A 85 -23.48 -3.78 -0.87
CA GLN A 85 -22.94 -4.84 -1.70
C GLN A 85 -21.77 -5.60 -1.05
N ALA A 86 -21.28 -5.13 0.10
CA ALA A 86 -20.07 -5.62 0.76
C ALA A 86 -18.86 -5.65 -0.19
N ARG A 87 -18.67 -4.55 -0.92
CA ARG A 87 -17.64 -4.39 -1.95
C ARG A 87 -16.72 -3.21 -1.64
N MET A 88 -15.44 -3.38 -1.97
CA MET A 88 -14.44 -2.33 -1.83
C MET A 88 -14.02 -1.82 -3.21
N SER A 89 -13.85 -0.51 -3.36
CA SER A 89 -13.28 0.09 -4.56
C SER A 89 -12.30 1.19 -4.18
N TRP A 90 -11.56 1.70 -5.16
CA TRP A 90 -10.54 2.71 -4.91
C TRP A 90 -10.71 3.89 -5.86
N SER A 91 -10.65 5.10 -5.32
CA SER A 91 -10.59 6.32 -6.10
C SER A 91 -9.14 6.76 -6.20
N VAL A 92 -8.54 6.56 -7.38
CA VAL A 92 -7.13 6.88 -7.65
C VAL A 92 -7.06 8.19 -8.42
N ALA A 93 -6.55 9.25 -7.78
CA ALA A 93 -6.39 10.55 -8.43
C ALA A 93 -5.10 10.61 -9.27
N ARG A 94 -4.01 10.00 -8.77
CA ARG A 94 -2.73 9.89 -9.47
C ARG A 94 -2.13 8.50 -9.28
N SER A 95 -1.38 8.05 -10.28
CA SER A 95 -0.75 6.72 -10.30
C SER A 95 0.54 6.73 -11.10
N TYR A 96 1.39 5.72 -10.88
CA TYR A 96 2.61 5.56 -11.67
C TYR A 96 2.28 5.41 -13.16
N GLU A 97 1.32 4.54 -13.49
CA GLU A 97 0.75 4.32 -14.82
C GLU A 97 -0.60 5.04 -14.89
N PRO A 98 -0.79 6.06 -15.76
CA PRO A 98 -1.90 7.03 -15.67
C PRO A 98 -3.28 6.50 -16.09
N HIS A 99 -3.47 5.18 -16.22
CA HIS A 99 -4.77 4.58 -16.53
C HIS A 99 -5.10 3.47 -15.54
N GLU A 100 -6.41 3.28 -15.30
CA GLU A 100 -6.91 2.21 -14.45
C GLU A 100 -6.82 0.87 -15.19
N ILE A 101 -6.16 -0.10 -14.58
CA ILE A 101 -5.92 -1.44 -15.16
C ILE A 101 -6.87 -2.48 -14.55
N TRP A 102 -7.52 -2.15 -13.43
CA TRP A 102 -8.41 -3.04 -12.66
C TRP A 102 -9.68 -2.29 -12.21
N PRO A 103 -10.65 -2.08 -13.13
CA PRO A 103 -11.72 -1.09 -12.95
C PRO A 103 -12.93 -1.58 -12.15
N GLU A 104 -12.90 -2.81 -11.64
CA GLU A 104 -14.05 -3.40 -10.94
C GLU A 104 -13.85 -3.40 -9.42
N PRO A 105 -14.93 -3.23 -8.63
CA PRO A 105 -14.84 -3.31 -7.19
C PRO A 105 -14.53 -4.74 -6.72
N ALA A 106 -13.86 -4.89 -5.59
CA ALA A 106 -13.50 -6.15 -4.98
C ALA A 106 -14.61 -6.74 -4.10
N GLU A 107 -14.98 -8.01 -4.33
CA GLU A 107 -15.73 -8.82 -3.37
C GLU A 107 -14.77 -9.61 -2.47
N LEU A 108 -14.85 -9.38 -1.15
CA LEU A 108 -13.82 -9.86 -0.22
C LEU A 108 -14.35 -11.01 0.65
N ARG A 109 -13.53 -12.05 0.82
CA ARG A 109 -13.76 -13.18 1.73
C ARG A 109 -12.52 -13.42 2.59
N PHE A 110 -12.73 -13.85 3.83
CA PHE A 110 -11.65 -13.95 4.82
C PHE A 110 -11.51 -15.39 5.32
N ILE A 111 -10.28 -15.90 5.41
CA ILE A 111 -9.99 -17.18 6.05
C ILE A 111 -8.54 -17.23 6.57
N GLY A 112 -8.36 -17.52 7.85
CA GLY A 112 -7.05 -17.45 8.50
C GLY A 112 -6.45 -16.04 8.41
N ASN A 113 -5.25 -15.94 7.84
CA ASN A 113 -4.56 -14.70 7.50
C ASN A 113 -4.76 -14.26 6.04
N ALA A 114 -5.70 -14.89 5.32
CA ALA A 114 -5.93 -14.66 3.91
C ALA A 114 -7.15 -13.76 3.67
N VAL A 115 -7.03 -12.94 2.63
CA VAL A 115 -8.15 -12.25 1.99
C VAL A 115 -8.23 -12.77 0.56
N LEU A 116 -9.37 -13.36 0.20
CA LEU A 116 -9.67 -13.71 -1.17
C LEU A 116 -10.49 -12.58 -1.78
N GLU A 117 -9.95 -12.00 -2.84
CA GLU A 117 -10.60 -10.94 -3.60
C GLU A 117 -11.14 -11.51 -4.90
N PHE A 118 -12.43 -11.34 -5.13
CA PHE A 118 -13.12 -11.79 -6.33
C PHE A 118 -13.51 -10.59 -7.18
N ALA A 119 -13.15 -10.66 -8.46
CA ALA A 119 -13.75 -9.88 -9.52
C ALA A 119 -15.26 -10.17 -9.61
N PRO A 120 -16.16 -9.17 -9.52
CA PRO A 120 -17.59 -9.37 -9.71
C PRO A 120 -17.95 -9.94 -11.08
N SER A 121 -17.14 -9.64 -12.10
CA SER A 121 -17.27 -10.21 -13.44
C SER A 121 -16.86 -11.69 -13.52
N GLY A 122 -16.15 -12.19 -12.51
CA GLY A 122 -15.48 -13.49 -12.54
C GLY A 122 -14.16 -13.50 -13.33
N ALA A 123 -13.64 -12.34 -13.74
CA ALA A 123 -12.41 -12.25 -14.51
C ALA A 123 -11.18 -12.82 -13.78
N TYR A 124 -11.11 -12.63 -12.46
CA TYR A 124 -10.01 -13.13 -11.63
C TYR A 124 -10.40 -13.36 -10.16
N VAL A 125 -9.52 -14.07 -9.46
CA VAL A 125 -9.49 -14.17 -7.99
C VAL A 125 -8.05 -13.94 -7.51
N GLU A 126 -7.86 -13.06 -6.53
CA GLU A 126 -6.57 -12.83 -5.87
C GLU A 126 -6.55 -13.46 -4.46
N ASP A 127 -5.42 -14.07 -4.11
CA ASP A 127 -5.12 -14.61 -2.77
C ASP A 127 -4.11 -13.68 -2.09
N TRP A 128 -4.59 -12.86 -1.16
CA TRP A 128 -3.79 -11.92 -0.39
C TRP A 128 -3.44 -12.48 0.98
N ARG A 129 -2.20 -12.27 1.44
CA ARG A 129 -1.69 -12.76 2.72
C ARG A 129 -1.28 -11.60 3.61
N GLN A 130 -1.92 -11.50 4.78
CA GLN A 130 -1.52 -10.56 5.82
C GLN A 130 -0.10 -10.90 6.29
N LEU A 131 0.76 -9.89 6.23
CA LEU A 131 2.17 -9.93 6.61
C LEU A 131 2.33 -9.61 8.10
N ALA A 132 1.67 -8.54 8.55
CA ALA A 132 1.77 -8.05 9.91
C ALA A 132 1.00 -8.95 10.89
N THR A 133 1.48 -9.05 12.12
CA THR A 133 0.79 -9.79 13.20
C THR A 133 0.42 -8.89 14.35
N THR A 134 1.37 -8.07 14.81
CA THR A 134 1.19 -7.08 15.86
C THR A 134 2.06 -5.85 15.60
N GLY A 135 1.80 -4.77 16.32
CA GLY A 135 2.60 -3.54 16.31
C GLY A 135 1.75 -2.31 15.96
N PRO A 136 2.38 -1.17 15.64
CA PRO A 136 1.63 0.04 15.33
C PRO A 136 0.88 -0.10 14.00
N LEU A 137 -0.27 0.55 13.90
CA LEU A 137 -0.93 0.86 12.63
C LEU A 137 -1.00 2.38 12.50
N LEU A 138 -0.23 2.94 11.58
CA LEU A 138 -0.21 4.36 11.27
C LEU A 138 -0.53 4.58 9.80
N GLY A 139 -1.46 5.49 9.51
CA GLY A 139 -1.66 6.08 8.18
C GLY A 139 -1.42 7.58 8.21
N LEU A 140 -0.53 8.05 7.37
CA LEU A 140 -0.29 9.47 7.11
C LEU A 140 -0.64 9.74 5.65
N ARG A 141 -1.71 10.48 5.37
CA ARG A 141 -2.11 10.87 4.02
C ARG A 141 -1.32 12.09 3.57
N LEU A 142 -0.57 11.99 2.48
CA LEU A 142 0.19 13.12 1.95
C LEU A 142 -0.76 14.08 1.24
N VAL A 143 -0.67 15.38 1.56
CA VAL A 143 -1.52 16.41 0.94
C VAL A 143 -0.71 17.50 0.22
N GLU A 144 0.52 17.73 0.65
CA GLU A 144 1.33 18.84 0.14
C GLU A 144 2.82 18.55 0.21
N LEU A 145 3.56 19.08 -0.77
CA LEU A 145 5.02 19.21 -0.79
C LEU A 145 5.35 20.70 -0.79
N VAL A 146 6.22 21.13 0.11
CA VAL A 146 6.86 22.46 0.08
C VAL A 146 8.29 22.31 -0.40
N ASP A 147 8.57 22.90 -1.56
CA ASP A 147 9.88 22.88 -2.20
C ASP A 147 10.90 23.69 -1.39
N ALA A 148 12.03 23.08 -1.04
CA ALA A 148 13.01 23.70 -0.16
C ALA A 148 13.71 24.92 -0.78
N ALA A 149 13.90 24.90 -2.10
CA ALA A 149 14.66 25.92 -2.81
C ALA A 149 13.83 27.20 -3.07
N SER A 150 12.56 27.02 -3.41
CA SER A 150 11.65 28.11 -3.81
C SER A 150 10.63 28.48 -2.73
N GLY A 151 10.38 27.60 -1.76
CA GLY A 151 9.30 27.74 -0.79
C GLY A 151 7.91 27.51 -1.39
N ALA A 152 7.81 27.07 -2.66
CA ALA A 152 6.54 26.84 -3.32
C ALA A 152 5.84 25.60 -2.76
N ALA A 153 4.54 25.72 -2.52
CA ALA A 153 3.68 24.61 -2.13
C ALA A 153 3.04 23.96 -3.36
N HIS A 154 3.07 22.63 -3.40
CA HIS A 154 2.49 21.82 -4.46
C HIS A 154 1.52 20.81 -3.85
N ALA A 155 0.31 20.73 -4.41
CA ALA A 155 -0.63 19.67 -4.07
C ALA A 155 -0.09 18.32 -4.55
N MET A 156 -0.02 17.37 -3.61
CA MET A 156 0.50 16.03 -3.85
C MET A 156 -0.57 14.99 -3.57
N ASP A 157 -0.35 13.80 -4.11
CA ASP A 157 -1.04 12.59 -3.71
C ASP A 157 -0.01 11.60 -3.17
N GLY A 158 -0.36 10.82 -2.16
CA GLY A 158 0.56 9.91 -1.51
C GLY A 158 0.17 9.54 -0.09
N GLY A 159 1.10 8.90 0.59
CA GLY A 159 1.00 8.65 2.01
C GLY A 159 2.08 7.72 2.52
N LEU A 160 2.14 7.59 3.83
CA LEU A 160 2.93 6.59 4.53
C LEU A 160 1.97 5.70 5.32
N ILE A 161 2.11 4.38 5.16
CA ILE A 161 1.42 3.40 5.99
C ILE A 161 2.48 2.57 6.73
N VAL A 162 2.37 2.49 8.05
CA VAL A 162 3.13 1.58 8.91
C VAL A 162 2.17 0.53 9.45
N ALA A 163 2.49 -0.75 9.25
CA ALA A 163 1.72 -1.88 9.75
C ALA A 163 2.68 -2.88 10.41
N GLY A 164 2.81 -2.77 11.74
CA GLY A 164 3.80 -3.50 12.51
C GLY A 164 5.21 -3.11 12.07
N GLU A 165 5.96 -4.08 11.57
CA GLU A 165 7.32 -3.90 11.04
C GLU A 165 7.38 -3.65 9.52
N HIS A 166 6.23 -3.60 8.85
CA HIS A 166 6.15 -3.36 7.41
C HIS A 166 5.70 -1.93 7.14
N MET A 167 6.24 -1.33 6.08
CA MET A 167 5.95 0.06 5.74
C MET A 167 5.83 0.24 4.23
N ALA A 168 4.96 1.14 3.81
CA ALA A 168 4.86 1.59 2.43
C ALA A 168 4.76 3.12 2.36
N LEU A 169 5.51 3.70 1.44
CA LEU A 169 5.48 5.13 1.13
C LEU A 169 5.07 5.29 -0.33
N ALA A 170 4.06 6.13 -0.58
CA ALA A 170 3.68 6.60 -1.91
C ALA A 170 3.88 8.13 -1.99
N ARG A 171 4.48 8.60 -3.08
CA ARG A 171 4.64 10.01 -3.42
C ARG A 171 4.36 10.17 -4.91
N SER A 172 3.32 10.94 -5.25
CA SER A 172 3.05 11.28 -6.64
C SER A 172 4.19 12.10 -7.24
N ARG A 173 4.21 12.20 -8.57
CA ARG A 173 5.07 13.16 -9.26
C ARG A 173 4.60 14.59 -8.93
N ARG A 174 5.48 15.56 -9.24
CA ARG A 174 5.04 16.96 -9.31
C ARG A 174 3.95 17.11 -10.39
N PRO A 175 2.96 18.00 -10.20
CA PRO A 175 1.80 18.10 -11.09
C PRO A 175 2.14 18.25 -12.59
N GLU A 176 3.18 19.02 -12.92
CA GLU A 176 3.61 19.27 -14.29
C GLU A 176 4.28 18.06 -14.97
N VAL A 177 4.90 17.17 -14.20
CA VAL A 177 5.44 15.91 -14.72
C VAL A 177 4.30 14.92 -14.92
N ASP A 178 3.41 14.84 -13.94
CA ASP A 178 2.25 13.94 -13.96
C ASP A 178 1.33 14.25 -15.15
N ALA A 179 1.01 15.54 -15.37
CA ALA A 179 0.19 15.98 -16.49
C ALA A 179 0.79 15.64 -17.86
N ARG A 180 2.13 15.72 -18.02
CA ARG A 180 2.80 15.35 -19.26
C ARG A 180 2.73 13.85 -19.55
N ILE A 181 2.90 13.02 -18.52
CA ILE A 181 2.81 11.56 -18.65
C ILE A 181 1.35 11.15 -18.92
N ALA A 182 0.39 11.74 -18.19
CA ALA A 182 -1.04 11.51 -18.42
C ALA A 182 -1.47 11.89 -19.84
N ALA A 183 -0.99 13.02 -20.38
CA ALA A 183 -1.26 13.44 -21.75
C ALA A 183 -0.70 12.47 -22.81
N ALA A 184 0.33 11.70 -22.49
CA ALA A 184 0.85 10.65 -23.36
C ALA A 184 0.00 9.37 -23.35
N GLY A 185 -0.82 9.17 -22.31
CA GLY A 185 -1.74 8.05 -22.12
C GLY A 185 -1.13 6.84 -21.40
N SER A 186 0.20 6.68 -21.43
CA SER A 186 0.91 5.66 -20.67
C SER A 186 2.37 6.03 -20.40
N VAL A 187 3.02 5.35 -19.44
CA VAL A 187 4.46 5.52 -19.19
C VAL A 187 5.28 5.12 -20.42
N GLY A 188 4.91 4.01 -21.07
CA GLY A 188 5.57 3.56 -22.30
C GLY A 188 5.51 4.60 -23.41
N ALA A 189 4.31 5.15 -23.67
CA ALA A 189 4.13 6.19 -24.69
C ALA A 189 4.87 7.49 -24.32
N ALA A 190 4.94 7.85 -23.03
CA ALA A 190 5.68 9.02 -22.57
C ALA A 190 7.19 8.90 -22.83
N LEU A 191 7.77 7.70 -22.61
CA LEU A 191 9.18 7.41 -22.92
C LEU A 191 9.45 7.48 -24.42
N GLU A 192 8.66 6.77 -25.21
CA GLU A 192 8.85 6.66 -26.66
C GLU A 192 8.77 8.03 -27.35
N ARG A 193 7.86 8.89 -26.88
CA ARG A 193 7.66 10.24 -27.43
C ARG A 193 8.59 11.29 -26.83
N GLY A 194 9.41 10.93 -25.83
CA GLY A 194 10.25 11.88 -25.10
C GLY A 194 9.48 12.91 -24.28
N ALA A 195 8.23 12.65 -23.93
CA ALA A 195 7.40 13.54 -23.11
C ALA A 195 7.90 13.60 -21.64
N ALA A 196 8.51 12.51 -21.17
CA ALA A 196 9.20 12.41 -19.90
C ALA A 196 10.45 11.52 -20.02
N ASN A 197 11.49 11.83 -19.25
CA ASN A 197 12.67 10.98 -19.13
C ASN A 197 12.50 9.94 -18.00
N ALA A 198 13.48 9.03 -17.85
CA ALA A 198 13.45 7.98 -16.84
C ALA A 198 13.32 8.54 -15.40
N ASP A 199 14.11 9.56 -15.06
CA ASP A 199 14.07 10.18 -13.71
C ASP A 199 12.70 10.80 -13.41
N GLN A 200 12.07 11.44 -14.41
CA GLN A 200 10.73 11.99 -14.31
C GLN A 200 9.68 10.91 -14.12
N ILE A 201 9.81 9.78 -14.80
CA ILE A 201 8.91 8.63 -14.60
C ILE A 201 9.09 8.02 -13.22
N GLU A 202 10.34 7.79 -12.79
CA GLU A 202 10.69 7.26 -11.47
C GLU A 202 10.45 8.25 -10.32
N SER A 203 10.09 9.51 -10.60
CA SER A 203 9.67 10.47 -9.58
C SER A 203 8.32 10.17 -8.95
N TYR A 204 7.53 9.24 -9.53
CA TYR A 204 6.41 8.63 -8.82
C TYR A 204 6.96 7.47 -8.00
N GLU A 205 7.08 7.68 -6.70
CA GLU A 205 7.62 6.69 -5.79
C GLU A 205 6.46 5.91 -5.16
N VAL A 206 6.51 4.59 -5.27
CA VAL A 206 5.90 3.68 -4.31
C VAL A 206 6.99 2.73 -3.85
N SER A 207 7.35 2.82 -2.57
CA SER A 207 8.42 2.05 -1.95
C SER A 207 7.86 1.24 -0.78
N VAL A 208 8.28 -0.01 -0.67
CA VAL A 208 7.88 -0.94 0.39
C VAL A 208 9.12 -1.42 1.14
N ALA A 209 9.07 -1.32 2.47
CA ALA A 209 10.04 -1.89 3.39
C ALA A 209 9.38 -3.04 4.17
N LEU A 210 10.04 -4.21 4.19
CA LEU A 210 9.51 -5.41 4.85
C LEU A 210 10.40 -5.78 6.03
N GLY A 211 9.82 -5.85 7.24
CA GLY A 211 10.57 -6.27 8.44
C GLY A 211 11.58 -5.24 8.91
N GLY A 212 11.29 -3.95 8.69
CA GLY A 212 12.20 -2.85 9.04
C GLY A 212 12.01 -1.62 8.13
N GLU A 213 12.97 -0.71 8.23
CA GLU A 213 12.91 0.60 7.53
C GLU A 213 13.61 0.60 6.17
N ILE A 214 14.23 -0.50 5.74
CA ILE A 214 14.97 -0.56 4.47
C ILE A 214 14.07 -0.97 3.32
N VAL A 215 14.07 -0.17 2.25
CA VAL A 215 13.28 -0.41 1.04
C VAL A 215 13.71 -1.72 0.39
N SER A 216 12.76 -2.66 0.34
CA SER A 216 12.90 -3.96 -0.31
C SER A 216 12.46 -3.89 -1.78
N TYR A 217 11.39 -3.13 -2.06
CA TYR A 217 10.79 -3.02 -3.40
C TYR A 217 10.39 -1.58 -3.69
N SER A 218 10.55 -1.12 -4.94
CA SER A 218 10.17 0.24 -5.30
C SER A 218 9.86 0.41 -6.79
N THR A 219 9.01 1.39 -7.12
CA THR A 219 8.89 1.92 -8.49
C THR A 219 10.10 2.79 -8.89
N THR A 220 10.95 3.18 -7.94
CA THR A 220 12.12 4.02 -8.12
C THR A 220 13.39 3.21 -7.85
N SER A 221 14.18 2.92 -8.88
CA SER A 221 15.29 1.95 -8.79
C SER A 221 16.31 2.32 -7.71
N ARG A 222 16.62 3.60 -7.57
CA ARG A 222 17.61 4.13 -6.60
C ARG A 222 17.19 4.02 -5.13
N ARG A 223 15.92 3.74 -4.83
CA ARG A 223 15.43 3.64 -3.45
C ARG A 223 15.69 2.27 -2.83
N VAL A 224 15.84 1.22 -3.64
CA VAL A 224 16.08 -0.14 -3.15
C VAL A 224 17.38 -0.19 -2.33
N GLY A 225 17.30 -0.75 -1.12
CA GLY A 225 18.41 -0.83 -0.17
C GLY A 225 18.68 0.46 0.62
N GLN A 226 17.92 1.53 0.38
CA GLN A 226 17.99 2.76 1.18
C GLN A 226 16.94 2.73 2.30
N PRO A 227 17.08 3.53 3.37
CA PRO A 227 16.00 3.82 4.30
C PRO A 227 14.76 4.36 3.56
N LEU A 228 13.57 3.83 3.89
CA LEU A 228 12.29 4.24 3.31
C LEU A 228 12.06 5.74 3.50
N MET A 229 12.55 6.28 4.61
CA MET A 229 12.48 7.68 4.95
C MET A 229 13.84 8.12 5.46
N GLU A 230 14.36 9.19 4.87
CA GLU A 230 15.54 9.90 5.33
C GLU A 230 15.07 11.30 5.69
N GLY A 231 15.27 11.72 6.94
CA GLY A 231 14.75 13.00 7.39
C GLY A 231 14.28 13.05 8.83
N GLY A 232 13.63 14.16 9.15
CA GLY A 232 13.07 14.42 10.47
C GLY A 232 11.58 14.73 10.42
N PHE A 233 10.81 14.04 11.25
CA PHE A 233 9.41 14.33 11.50
C PHE A 233 9.23 15.46 12.52
N ALA A 234 8.15 16.22 12.35
CA ALA A 234 7.58 17.12 13.34
C ALA A 234 6.05 16.97 13.38
N ILE A 235 5.47 17.17 14.57
CA ILE A 235 4.02 17.31 14.74
C ILE A 235 3.74 18.80 14.81
N GLU A 236 2.90 19.30 13.91
CA GLU A 236 2.55 20.70 13.82
C GLU A 236 1.42 21.06 14.82
N ALA A 237 1.23 22.35 15.09
CA ALA A 237 0.24 22.81 16.06
C ALA A 237 -1.22 22.45 15.69
N ASP A 238 -1.49 22.23 14.40
CA ASP A 238 -2.80 21.80 13.89
C ASP A 238 -2.99 20.27 13.86
N GLY A 239 -2.02 19.52 14.39
CA GLY A 239 -2.05 18.06 14.44
C GLY A 239 -1.60 17.37 13.16
N THR A 240 -1.24 18.09 12.11
CA THR A 240 -0.58 17.50 10.94
C THR A 240 0.84 17.06 11.27
N VAL A 241 1.36 16.14 10.46
CA VAL A 241 2.74 15.66 10.55
C VAL A 241 3.51 16.19 9.36
N THR A 242 4.71 16.72 9.59
CA THR A 242 5.63 17.06 8.50
C THR A 242 6.83 16.12 8.52
N LEU A 243 7.36 15.79 7.33
CA LEU A 243 8.65 15.14 7.14
C LEU A 243 9.53 16.05 6.29
N THR A 244 10.65 16.50 6.84
CA THR A 244 11.69 17.18 6.06
C THR A 244 12.62 16.13 5.47
N ASP A 245 12.63 16.02 4.14
CA ASP A 245 13.48 15.10 3.38
C ASP A 245 14.96 15.40 3.66
N GLY A 246 15.71 14.39 4.09
CA GLY A 246 17.11 14.52 4.48
C GLY A 246 18.07 14.80 3.32
N VAL A 247 17.63 14.60 2.08
CA VAL A 247 18.45 14.80 0.88
C VAL A 247 18.09 16.09 0.18
N THR A 248 16.81 16.32 -0.10
CA THR A 248 16.37 17.52 -0.84
C THR A 248 16.06 18.70 0.07
N GLY A 249 15.81 18.46 1.35
CA GLY A 249 15.29 19.45 2.28
C GLY A 249 13.81 19.76 2.08
N ASP A 250 13.14 19.14 1.10
CA ASP A 250 11.73 19.38 0.84
C ASP A 250 10.88 18.95 2.04
N ARG A 251 9.79 19.66 2.29
CA ARG A 251 8.90 19.33 3.39
C ARG A 251 7.62 18.70 2.88
N LEU A 252 7.39 17.45 3.24
CA LEU A 252 6.13 16.74 3.02
C LEU A 252 5.19 16.99 4.18
N ARG A 253 3.93 17.31 3.90
CA ARG A 253 2.90 17.54 4.90
C ARG A 253 1.81 16.48 4.81
N PHE A 254 1.53 15.86 5.94
CA PHE A 254 0.60 14.75 6.06
C PHE A 254 -0.54 15.06 7.03
N VAL A 255 -1.72 14.57 6.70
CA VAL A 255 -2.83 14.44 7.65
C VAL A 255 -2.76 13.04 8.25
N VAL A 256 -2.95 12.94 9.57
CA VAL A 256 -3.01 11.64 10.25
C VAL A 256 -4.38 11.02 9.96
N ASP A 257 -4.38 9.90 9.23
CA ASP A 257 -5.59 9.15 8.88
C ASP A 257 -6.03 8.25 10.05
N LEU A 258 -5.08 7.46 10.56
CA LEU A 258 -5.29 6.53 11.66
C LEU A 258 -3.97 6.37 12.41
N HIS A 259 -4.01 6.33 13.73
CA HIS A 259 -2.88 5.90 14.54
C HIS A 259 -3.35 5.04 15.70
N LEU A 260 -2.97 3.76 15.67
CA LEU A 260 -3.16 2.81 16.74
C LEU A 260 -1.77 2.33 17.19
N PRO A 261 -1.22 2.81 18.32
CA PRO A 261 0.14 2.50 18.75
C PRO A 261 0.39 1.00 18.95
N GLY A 262 -0.65 0.26 19.33
CA GLY A 262 -0.64 -1.20 19.42
C GLY A 262 -1.89 -1.78 18.76
N PHE A 263 -1.69 -2.55 17.70
CA PHE A 263 -2.74 -3.21 16.95
C PHE A 263 -2.40 -4.68 16.75
N THR A 264 -3.43 -5.54 16.73
CA THR A 264 -3.31 -6.96 16.39
C THR A 264 -3.99 -7.18 15.05
N PHE A 265 -3.19 -7.54 14.05
CA PHE A 265 -3.66 -7.76 12.70
C PHE A 265 -4.32 -9.14 12.58
N ALA A 266 -5.31 -9.25 11.70
CA ALA A 266 -6.07 -10.48 11.54
C ALA A 266 -5.19 -11.59 10.94
N ALA A 267 -4.76 -12.53 11.79
CA ALA A 267 -3.97 -13.70 11.40
C ALA A 267 -4.75 -15.02 11.45
N THR A 268 -5.95 -15.02 12.04
CA THR A 268 -6.82 -16.19 12.19
C THR A 268 -8.29 -15.83 11.94
N SER A 269 -9.11 -16.82 11.62
CA SER A 269 -10.56 -16.68 11.56
C SER A 269 -11.22 -17.40 12.71
N ASP A 270 -12.36 -16.87 13.15
CA ASP A 270 -13.18 -17.55 14.14
C ASP A 270 -13.72 -18.84 13.55
N ALA A 271 -13.76 -19.87 14.38
CA ALA A 271 -14.28 -21.18 14.02
C ALA A 271 -15.06 -21.75 15.21
N SER A 272 -16.06 -22.59 14.92
CA SER A 272 -16.79 -23.28 15.98
C SER A 272 -15.86 -24.28 16.70
N ALA A 273 -16.15 -24.56 17.97
CA ALA A 273 -15.41 -25.57 18.74
C ALA A 273 -15.40 -26.94 18.03
N ALA A 274 -16.50 -27.30 17.35
CA ALA A 274 -16.60 -28.53 16.57
C ALA A 274 -15.64 -28.53 15.36
N ALA A 275 -15.50 -27.41 14.65
CA ALA A 275 -14.55 -27.29 13.54
C ALA A 275 -13.10 -27.38 14.02
N LEU A 276 -12.76 -26.72 15.13
CA LEU A 276 -11.42 -26.79 15.73
C LEU A 276 -11.08 -28.22 16.20
N ALA A 277 -12.02 -28.91 16.84
CA ALA A 277 -11.84 -30.31 17.26
C ALA A 277 -11.71 -31.27 16.07
N TRP A 278 -12.39 -31.00 14.96
CA TRP A 278 -12.21 -31.75 13.70
C TRP A 278 -10.82 -31.54 13.11
N ILE A 279 -10.36 -30.28 12.97
CA ILE A 279 -9.00 -29.98 12.45
C ILE A 279 -7.94 -30.69 13.28
N GLU A 280 -8.08 -30.68 14.61
CA GLU A 280 -7.10 -31.34 15.48
C GLU A 280 -7.11 -32.86 15.32
N ARG A 281 -8.31 -33.47 15.30
CA ARG A 281 -8.45 -34.93 15.12
C ARG A 281 -7.90 -35.38 13.76
N GLU A 282 -8.19 -34.64 12.70
CA GLU A 282 -7.76 -34.98 11.34
C GLU A 282 -6.40 -34.38 10.97
N ARG A 283 -5.68 -33.75 11.91
CA ARG A 283 -4.42 -33.03 11.65
C ARG A 283 -3.42 -33.81 10.80
N PRO A 284 -3.18 -35.13 11.01
CA PRO A 284 -2.29 -35.92 10.16
C PRO A 284 -2.72 -36.00 8.68
N HIS A 285 -4.01 -35.83 8.40
CA HIS A 285 -4.59 -35.92 7.05
C HIS A 285 -4.78 -34.56 6.39
N VAL A 286 -5.28 -33.55 7.12
CA VAL A 286 -5.65 -32.25 6.53
C VAL A 286 -4.55 -31.21 6.62
N MET A 287 -3.59 -31.36 7.53
CA MET A 287 -2.48 -30.42 7.71
C MET A 287 -1.09 -31.10 7.83
N PRO A 288 -0.76 -32.16 7.07
CA PRO A 288 0.56 -32.79 7.18
C PRO A 288 1.70 -31.82 6.84
N ASN A 289 1.43 -30.84 5.97
CA ASN A 289 2.36 -29.78 5.55
C ASN A 289 1.82 -28.37 5.85
N GLY A 290 0.89 -28.26 6.80
CA GLY A 290 0.23 -27.00 7.12
C GLY A 290 1.21 -25.97 7.68
N ARG A 291 1.28 -24.79 7.06
CA ARG A 291 2.07 -23.65 7.53
C ARG A 291 1.37 -22.34 7.22
N VAL A 292 1.63 -21.31 8.04
CA VAL A 292 1.20 -19.94 7.73
C VAL A 292 2.05 -19.42 6.58
N VAL A 293 1.41 -18.88 5.55
CA VAL A 293 2.07 -18.24 4.40
C VAL A 293 1.98 -16.74 4.56
N ARG A 294 3.11 -16.05 4.38
CA ARG A 294 3.25 -14.59 4.36
C ARG A 294 3.93 -14.21 3.04
#